data_AF-A0A843EJY7-F1
#
_entry.id   AF-A0A843EJY7-F1
#
_cell.length_a   1.000
_cell.length_b   1.000
_cell.length_c   1.000
_cell.angle_alpha   90.00
_cell.angle_beta   90.00
_cell.angle_gamma   90.00
#
_symmetry.space_group_name_H-M   'P 1'
#
loop_
_entity.id
_entity.type
_entity.pdbx_description
1 polymer ?
#
loop_
_entity_poly.entity_id
_entity_poly.type
_entity_poly.pdbx_seq_one_letter_code
_entity_poly.pdbx_strand_id
1 'polypeptide(L)'
;MGDLKSTFREVIVSTLPIAVVVLALQLFLLKPSAEDLILFLGCIALVLIGFTIFLYGVDWGINAVGESMGTEISRRKSSLFMIAVVSIISFLVTIAEPDVGVFAKQVTELFSSMDRNTLVYAIAV
;
A
#
# COMPACT_ATOMS: atom_id res chain seq x y z
N MET A 1 19.61 1.15 4.46
CA MET A 1 19.01 -0.02 5.14
C MET A 1 18.47 0.45 6.48
N GLY A 2 17.15 0.45 6.65
CA GLY A 2 16.52 0.90 7.88
C GLY A 2 16.89 -0.01 9.05
N ASP A 3 17.22 0.60 10.20
CA ASP A 3 17.24 -0.14 11.46
C ASP A 3 15.78 -0.54 11.80
N LEU A 4 15.58 -1.67 12.47
CA LEU A 4 14.24 -2.13 12.84
C LEU A 4 13.48 -1.06 13.64
N LYS A 5 14.22 -0.29 14.45
CA LYS A 5 13.69 0.85 15.20
C LYS A 5 13.16 1.97 14.31
N SER A 6 13.81 2.27 13.18
CA SER A 6 13.33 3.29 12.24
C SER A 6 12.09 2.80 11.50
N THR A 7 12.07 1.55 11.04
CA THR A 7 10.89 0.96 10.37
C THR A 7 9.68 0.95 11.30
N PHE A 8 9.88 0.57 12.58
CA PHE A 8 8.79 0.61 13.56
C PHE A 8 8.22 2.03 13.74
N ARG A 9 9.09 3.05 13.78
CA ARG A 9 8.67 4.45 13.87
C ARG A 9 7.88 4.88 12.64
N GLU A 10 8.32 4.49 11.44
CA GLU A 10 7.62 4.79 10.18
C GLU A 10 6.24 4.16 10.13
N VAL A 11 6.12 2.89 10.56
CA VAL A 11 4.84 2.18 10.64
C VAL A 11 3.88 2.88 11.60
N ILE A 12 4.37 3.29 12.79
CA ILE A 12 3.54 4.06 13.74
C ILE A 12 3.08 5.37 13.11
N VAL A 13 4.00 6.16 12.56
CA VAL A 13 3.66 7.49 12.01
C VAL A 13 2.66 7.38 10.85
N SER A 14 2.76 6.34 10.03
CA SER A 14 1.88 6.12 8.89
C SER A 14 0.52 5.51 9.29
N THR A 15 0.50 4.61 10.27
CA THR A 15 -0.71 3.82 10.61
C THR A 15 -1.54 4.49 11.71
N LEU A 16 -0.90 5.16 12.66
CA LEU A 16 -1.57 5.75 13.82
C LEU A 16 -2.64 6.80 13.44
N PRO A 17 -2.44 7.70 12.46
CA PRO A 17 -3.47 8.66 12.07
C PRO A 17 -4.77 7.98 11.62
N ILE A 18 -4.67 6.89 10.85
CA ILE A 18 -5.82 6.11 10.38
C ILE A 18 -6.51 5.45 11.59
N ALA A 19 -5.73 4.83 12.48
CA ALA A 19 -6.24 4.24 13.71
C ALA A 19 -6.99 5.26 14.59
N VAL A 20 -6.48 6.49 14.71
CA VAL A 20 -7.14 7.58 15.45
C VAL A 20 -8.46 7.98 14.80
N VAL A 21 -8.49 8.12 13.47
CA VAL A 21 -9.73 8.44 12.75
C VAL A 21 -10.77 7.33 12.96
N VAL A 22 -10.39 6.06 12.82
CA VAL A 22 -11.31 4.94 13.02
C VAL A 22 -11.80 4.89 14.47
N LEU A 23 -10.92 5.11 15.45
CA LEU A 23 -11.31 5.17 16.87
C LEU A 23 -12.30 6.30 17.14
N ALA A 24 -12.06 7.49 16.57
CA ALA A 24 -12.98 8.61 16.69
C ALA A 24 -14.34 8.27 16.09
N LEU A 25 -14.39 7.71 14.87
CA LEU A 25 -15.64 7.31 14.24
C LEU A 25 -16.38 6.27 15.09
N GLN A 26 -15.69 5.27 15.64
CA GLN A 26 -16.31 4.30 16.54
C GLN A 26 -16.93 4.99 17.76
N LEU A 27 -16.17 5.80 18.50
CA LEU A 27 -16.64 6.44 19.73
C LEU A 27 -17.80 7.42 19.49
N PHE A 28 -17.76 8.21 18.42
CA PHE A 28 -18.76 9.26 18.17
C PHE A 28 -20.00 8.76 17.41
N LEU A 29 -19.86 7.84 16.46
CA LEU A 29 -20.96 7.39 15.60
C LEU A 29 -21.53 6.03 16.03
N LEU A 30 -20.68 5.06 16.36
CA LEU A 30 -21.10 3.67 16.57
C LEU A 30 -21.38 3.33 18.04
N LYS A 31 -20.81 4.09 19.00
CA LYS A 31 -20.94 3.83 20.46
C LYS A 31 -20.60 2.36 20.81
N PRO A 32 -19.36 1.91 20.55
CA PRO A 32 -18.96 0.52 20.70
C PRO A 32 -19.07 0.03 22.15
N SER A 33 -19.20 -1.29 22.31
CA SER A 33 -19.04 -1.91 23.61
C SER A 33 -17.59 -1.84 24.08
N ALA A 34 -17.35 -2.08 25.37
CA ALA A 34 -15.98 -2.15 25.90
C ALA A 34 -15.18 -3.30 25.27
N GLU A 35 -15.84 -4.41 24.92
CA GLU A 35 -15.22 -5.56 24.26
C GLU A 35 -14.72 -5.20 22.86
N ASP A 36 -15.52 -4.46 22.09
CA ASP A 36 -15.15 -4.01 20.74
C ASP A 36 -13.92 -3.08 20.76
N LEU A 37 -13.84 -2.18 21.75
CA LEU A 37 -12.70 -1.28 21.90
C LEU A 37 -11.41 -2.03 22.26
N ILE A 38 -11.50 -3.02 23.15
CA ILE A 38 -10.35 -3.85 23.53
C ILE A 38 -9.88 -4.65 22.32
N LEU A 39 -10.81 -5.24 21.57
CA LEU A 39 -10.49 -5.99 20.36
C LEU A 39 -9.81 -5.09 19.32
N PHE A 40 -10.34 -3.89 19.08
CA PHE A 40 -9.76 -2.92 18.15
C PHE A 40 -8.33 -2.52 18.53
N LEU A 41 -8.08 -2.22 19.81
CA LEU A 41 -6.72 -1.92 20.30
C LEU A 41 -5.77 -3.10 20.11
N GLY A 42 -6.24 -4.33 20.37
CA GLY A 42 -5.48 -5.55 20.11
C GLY A 42 -5.14 -5.73 18.62
N CYS A 43 -6.10 -5.50 17.73
CA CYS A 43 -5.89 -5.54 16.29
C CYS A 43 -4.86 -4.50 15.82
N ILE A 44 -4.95 -3.25 16.31
CA ILE A 44 -3.94 -2.21 16.01
C ILE A 44 -2.55 -2.67 16.44
N ALA A 45 -2.41 -3.20 17.66
CA ALA A 45 -1.11 -3.66 18.14
C ALA A 45 -0.53 -4.77 17.24
N LEU A 46 -1.37 -5.73 16.82
CA LEU A 46 -0.97 -6.80 15.92
C LEU A 46 -0.60 -6.26 14.53
N VAL A 47 -1.37 -5.31 13.98
CA VAL A 47 -1.05 -4.64 12.71
C VAL A 47 0.28 -3.93 12.80
N LEU A 48 0.54 -3.14 13.85
CA LEU A 48 1.81 -2.40 13.99
C LEU A 48 3.01 -3.36 14.02
N ILE A 49 2.92 -4.46 14.76
CA ILE A 49 3.99 -5.47 14.84
C ILE A 49 4.15 -6.17 13.49
N GLY A 50 3.04 -6.65 12.91
CA GLY A 50 3.04 -7.39 11.65
C GLY A 50 3.56 -6.57 10.48
N PHE A 51 3.08 -5.33 10.32
CA PHE A 51 3.57 -4.41 9.28
C PHE A 51 5.04 -4.07 9.46
N THR A 52 5.51 -3.90 10.70
CA THR A 52 6.93 -3.62 10.94
C THR A 52 7.80 -4.78 10.48
N ILE A 53 7.46 -6.01 10.86
CA ILE A 53 8.20 -7.20 10.43
C ILE A 53 8.11 -7.38 8.91
N PHE A 54 6.92 -7.15 8.33
CA PHE A 54 6.69 -7.24 6.89
C PHE A 54 7.55 -6.24 6.11
N LEU A 55 7.50 -4.94 6.44
CA LEU A 55 8.28 -3.91 5.75
C LEU A 55 9.78 -4.11 5.95
N TYR A 56 10.20 -4.49 7.16
CA TYR A 56 11.59 -4.86 7.40
C TYR A 56 12.01 -6.03 6.51
N GLY A 57 11.17 -7.06 6.37
CA GLY A 57 11.42 -8.17 5.45
C GLY A 57 11.47 -7.75 3.97
N VAL A 58 10.61 -6.82 3.55
CA VAL A 58 10.57 -6.26 2.18
C VAL A 58 11.89 -5.55 1.85
N ASP A 59 12.46 -4.79 2.80
CA ASP A 59 13.73 -4.11 2.63
C ASP A 59 14.89 -5.07 2.34
N TRP A 60 14.95 -6.18 3.08
CA TRP A 60 16.00 -7.19 2.91
C TRP A 60 15.75 -8.14 1.73
N GLY A 61 14.49 -8.29 1.31
CA GLY A 61 14.10 -9.19 0.24
C GLY A 61 13.86 -8.46 -1.08
N ILE A 62 12.65 -7.93 -1.25
CA ILE A 62 12.15 -7.38 -2.51
C ILE A 62 12.94 -6.15 -2.95
N ASN A 63 13.19 -5.20 -2.02
CA ASN A 63 13.88 -3.95 -2.35
C ASN A 63 15.34 -4.20 -2.77
N ALA A 64 16.06 -5.08 -2.06
CA ALA A 64 17.43 -5.46 -2.41
C ALA A 64 17.52 -6.08 -3.83
N VAL A 65 16.55 -6.92 -4.20
CA VAL A 65 16.45 -7.48 -5.55
C VAL A 65 16.13 -6.39 -6.57
N GLY A 66 15.17 -5.51 -6.26
CA GLY A 66 14.78 -4.39 -7.12
C GLY A 66 15.94 -3.44 -7.42
N GLU A 67 16.75 -3.09 -6.42
CA GLU A 67 17.93 -2.22 -6.57
C GLU A 67 19.01 -2.87 -7.45
N SER A 68 19.25 -4.18 -7.24
CA SER A 68 20.20 -4.93 -8.06
C SER A 68 19.77 -4.99 -9.53
N MET A 69 18.48 -5.27 -9.78
CA MET A 69 17.91 -5.28 -11.14
C MET A 69 17.93 -3.88 -11.78
N GLY A 70 17.56 -2.84 -11.02
CA GLY A 70 17.56 -1.46 -11.47
C GLY A 70 18.95 -0.96 -11.88
N THR A 71 19.99 -1.37 -11.13
CA THR A 71 21.38 -1.02 -11.43
C THR A 71 21.84 -1.62 -12.77
N GLU A 72 21.50 -2.87 -13.05
CA GLU A 72 21.82 -3.52 -14.33
C GLU A 72 21.04 -2.92 -15.52
N ILE A 73 19.79 -2.50 -15.30
CA ILE A 73 19.00 -1.78 -16.33
C ILE A 73 19.67 -0.44 -16.65
N SER A 74 20.08 0.32 -15.62
CA SER A 74 20.75 1.62 -15.78
C SER A 74 22.09 1.52 -16.51
N ARG A 75 22.82 0.42 -16.33
CA ARG A 75 24.13 0.18 -16.97
C ARG A 75 24.09 0.18 -18.50
N ARG A 76 22.94 -0.09 -19.12
CA ARG A 76 22.76 -0.09 -20.58
C ARG A 76 22.82 1.31 -21.22
N LYS A 77 22.88 2.39 -20.44
CA LYS A 77 22.97 3.81 -20.88
C LYS A 77 21.93 4.27 -21.91
N SER A 78 20.88 3.49 -22.14
CA SER A 78 19.78 3.84 -23.03
C SER A 78 18.60 4.37 -22.22
N SER A 79 18.39 5.68 -22.28
CA SER A 79 17.27 6.33 -21.59
C SER A 79 15.92 5.81 -22.08
N LEU A 80 15.79 5.50 -23.37
CA LEU A 80 14.53 5.00 -23.94
C LEU A 80 14.18 3.61 -23.41
N PHE A 81 15.18 2.73 -23.27
CA PHE A 81 14.99 1.40 -22.69
C PHE A 81 14.61 1.49 -21.21
N MET A 82 15.27 2.38 -20.46
CA MET A 82 14.96 2.59 -19.04
C MET A 82 13.53 3.08 -18.82
N ILE A 83 13.11 4.10 -19.59
CA ILE A 83 11.74 4.62 -19.53
C ILE A 83 10.74 3.51 -19.86
N ALA A 84 10.96 2.76 -20.94
CA ALA A 84 10.04 1.68 -21.33
C ALA A 84 9.89 0.61 -20.23
N VAL A 85 11.00 0.18 -19.62
CA VAL A 85 10.97 -0.83 -18.55
C VAL A 85 10.27 -0.27 -17.30
N VAL A 86 10.61 0.93 -16.85
CA VAL A 86 9.99 1.54 -15.67
C VAL A 86 8.49 1.74 -15.90
N SER A 87 8.08 2.25 -17.06
CA SER A 87 6.66 2.40 -17.41
C SER A 87 5.91 1.07 -17.39
N ILE A 88 6.49 -0.01 -17.93
CA ILE A 88 5.84 -1.34 -17.91
C ILE A 88 5.74 -1.87 -16.47
N ILE A 89 6.79 -1.75 -15.67
CA ILE A 89 6.78 -2.22 -14.28
C ILE A 89 5.77 -1.42 -13.46
N SER A 90 5.75 -0.09 -13.57
CA SER A 90 4.77 0.77 -12.88
C SER A 90 3.34 0.40 -13.27
N PHE A 91 3.06 0.24 -14.56
CA PHE A 91 1.74 -0.18 -15.05
C PHE A 91 1.31 -1.53 -14.48
N LEU A 92 2.21 -2.53 -14.46
CA LEU A 92 1.92 -3.85 -13.91
C LEU A 92 1.70 -3.82 -12.39
N VAL A 93 2.47 -3.03 -11.66
CA VAL A 93 2.31 -2.86 -10.20
C VAL A 93 0.95 -2.25 -9.88
N THR A 94 0.53 -1.20 -10.60
CA THR A 94 -0.77 -0.57 -10.38
C THR A 94 -1.95 -1.48 -10.74
N ILE A 95 -1.84 -2.30 -11.79
CA ILE A 95 -2.89 -3.30 -12.11
C ILE A 95 -2.96 -4.40 -11.07
N ALA A 96 -1.81 -4.81 -10.52
CA ALA A 96 -1.74 -5.84 -9.50
C ALA A 96 -2.29 -5.36 -8.14
N GLU A 97 -2.40 -4.04 -7.92
CA GLU A 97 -2.90 -3.46 -6.69
C GLU A 97 -4.42 -3.73 -6.53
N PRO A 98 -4.83 -4.55 -5.54
CA PRO A 98 -6.23 -4.94 -5.39
C PRO A 98 -7.14 -3.76 -5.07
N ASP A 99 -6.60 -2.74 -4.37
CA ASP A 99 -7.34 -1.57 -3.93
C ASP A 99 -7.82 -0.72 -5.12
N VAL A 100 -7.04 -0.63 -6.20
CA VAL A 100 -7.46 0.00 -7.47
C VAL A 100 -8.65 -0.73 -8.07
N GLY A 101 -8.64 -2.07 -8.03
CA GLY A 101 -9.74 -2.90 -8.50
C GLY A 101 -11.03 -2.76 -7.68
N VAL A 102 -10.89 -2.60 -6.35
CA VAL A 102 -12.01 -2.35 -5.43
C VAL A 102 -12.58 -0.96 -5.64
N PHE A 103 -11.73 0.06 -5.75
CA PHE A 103 -12.14 1.42 -6.06
C PHE A 103 -12.87 1.50 -7.40
N ALA A 104 -12.32 0.88 -8.45
CA ALA A 104 -12.95 0.87 -9.76
C ALA A 104 -14.34 0.23 -9.71
N LYS A 105 -14.50 -0.86 -8.95
CA LYS A 105 -15.81 -1.49 -8.73
C LYS A 105 -16.80 -0.52 -8.07
N GLN A 106 -16.40 0.15 -7.00
CA GLN A 106 -17.24 1.13 -6.29
C GLN A 106 -17.69 2.28 -7.20
N VAL A 107 -16.78 2.79 -8.05
CA VAL A 107 -17.11 3.85 -9.01
C VAL A 107 -18.10 3.35 -10.05
N THR A 108 -17.88 2.16 -10.63
CA THR A 108 -18.80 1.61 -11.66
C THR A 108 -20.18 1.25 -11.13
N GLU A 109 -20.30 0.93 -9.84
CA GLU A 109 -21.60 0.71 -9.19
C GLU A 109 -22.43 2.00 -9.10
N LEU A 110 -21.77 3.16 -9.01
CA LEU A 110 -22.43 4.48 -8.96
C LEU A 110 -22.59 5.13 -10.34
N PHE A 111 -21.66 4.86 -11.27
CA PHE A 111 -21.63 5.44 -12.62
C PHE A 111 -21.70 4.33 -13.69
N SER A 112 -22.93 4.00 -14.11
CA SER A 112 -23.21 2.92 -15.07
C SER A 112 -22.64 3.13 -16.48
N SER A 113 -22.17 4.34 -16.80
CA SER A 113 -21.60 4.69 -18.10
C SER A 113 -20.11 4.37 -18.23
N MET A 114 -19.44 4.03 -17.12
CA MET A 114 -18.00 3.77 -17.10
C MET A 114 -17.71 2.29 -16.93
N ASP A 115 -16.79 1.76 -17.73
CA ASP A 115 -16.32 0.39 -17.63
C ASP A 115 -15.18 0.26 -16.60
N ARG A 116 -15.20 -0.82 -15.81
CA ARG A 116 -14.24 -1.06 -14.73
C ARG A 116 -12.82 -1.15 -15.26
N ASN A 117 -12.61 -1.89 -16.34
CA ASN A 117 -11.26 -2.14 -16.86
C ASN A 117 -10.67 -0.86 -17.46
N THR A 118 -11.50 -0.04 -18.11
CA THR A 118 -11.10 1.28 -18.61
C THR A 118 -10.57 2.17 -17.48
N LEU A 119 -11.25 2.19 -16.33
CA LEU A 119 -10.82 2.98 -15.18
C LEU A 119 -9.52 2.45 -14.56
N VAL A 120 -9.37 1.13 -14.44
CA VAL A 120 -8.13 0.51 -13.94
C VAL A 120 -6.93 0.85 -14.83
N TYR A 121 -7.08 0.73 -16.16
CA TYR A 121 -6.00 1.08 -17.09
C TYR A 121 -5.69 2.57 -17.09
N ALA A 122 -6.68 3.44 -16.92
CA ALA A 122 -6.47 4.88 -16.82
C ALA A 122 -5.67 5.29 -15.57
N ILE A 123 -5.75 4.53 -14.48
CA ILE A 123 -4.96 4.76 -13.26
C ILE A 123 -3.54 4.19 -13.40
N ALA A 124 -3.38 3.11 -14.16
CA ALA A 124 -2.10 2.41 -14.32
C ALA A 124 -1.12 3.11 -15.28
N VAL A 125 -1.58 4.04 -16.11
CA VAL A 125 -0.78 4.80 -17.09
C VAL A 125 -0.38 6.16 -16.50
#